data_AF-A0A2K1QNY7-F1
#
_entry.id   AF-A0A2K1QNY7-F1
#
_cell.length_a   1.000
_cell.length_b   1.000
_cell.length_c   1.000
_cell.angle_alpha   90.00
_cell.angle_beta   90.00
_cell.angle_gamma   90.00
#
_symmetry.space_group_name_H-M   'P 1'
#
loop_
_entity.id
_entity.type
_entity.pdbx_description
1 polymer ?
#
loop_
_entity_poly.entity_id
_entity_poly.type
_entity_poly.pdbx_seq_one_letter_code
_entity_poly.pdbx_strand_id
1 'polypeptide(L)'
;MTTESTLSKYRYEFLFATWFITTGAAFFRVSRQPYSLSIRAEQYETIFKGTSLTAALIGIGLNERLGRRQSVERRRGWMGV
;
A
#
# COMPACT_ATOMS: atom_id res chain seq x y z
N MET A 1 -25.17 1.11 -14.94
CA MET A 1 -23.92 1.79 -14.53
C MET A 1 -23.42 1.08 -13.29
N THR A 2 -22.37 0.27 -13.42
CA THR A 2 -21.77 -0.44 -12.29
C THR A 2 -21.13 0.60 -11.37
N THR A 3 -21.61 0.69 -10.13
CA THR A 3 -21.03 1.56 -9.10
C THR A 3 -19.64 1.02 -8.74
N GLU A 4 -18.62 1.47 -9.47
CA GLU A 4 -17.24 1.29 -9.06
C GLU A 4 -17.09 1.93 -7.68
N SER A 5 -16.74 1.14 -6.67
CA SER A 5 -16.59 1.71 -5.33
C SER A 5 -15.44 2.71 -5.36
N THR A 6 -15.64 3.88 -4.74
CA THR A 6 -14.61 4.93 -4.61
C THR A 6 -13.28 4.36 -4.09
N LEU A 7 -13.37 3.34 -3.24
CA LEU A 7 -12.22 2.60 -2.72
C LEU A 7 -11.46 1.83 -3.81
N SER A 8 -12.13 1.22 -4.78
CA SER A 8 -11.48 0.55 -5.91
C SER A 8 -10.74 1.56 -6.79
N LYS A 9 -11.36 2.71 -7.05
CA LYS A 9 -10.82 3.75 -7.91
C LYS A 9 -9.56 4.41 -7.32
N TYR A 10 -9.59 4.76 -6.04
CA TYR A 10 -8.52 5.49 -5.35
C TYR A 10 -7.63 4.60 -4.46
N ARG A 11 -7.59 3.30 -4.74
CA ARG A 11 -6.91 2.30 -3.89
C ARG A 11 -5.42 2.57 -3.68
N TYR A 12 -4.72 3.09 -4.69
CA TYR A 12 -3.28 3.35 -4.60
C TYR A 12 -3.00 4.67 -3.89
N GLU A 13 -3.89 5.64 -4.00
CA GLU A 13 -3.87 6.89 -3.26
C GLU A 13 -4.12 6.63 -1.77
N PHE A 14 -5.07 5.76 -1.43
CA PHE A 14 -5.27 5.33 -0.04
C PHE A 14 -4.07 4.55 0.49
N LEU A 15 -3.49 3.66 -0.33
CA LEU A 15 -2.28 2.91 0.05
C LEU A 15 -1.10 3.86 0.29
N PHE A 16 -0.90 4.84 -0.58
CA PHE A 16 0.12 5.86 -0.46
C PHE A 16 -0.09 6.73 0.79
N ALA A 17 -1.31 7.22 1.01
CA ALA A 17 -1.63 8.05 2.17
C ALA A 17 -1.40 7.28 3.48
N THR A 18 -1.82 6.00 3.53
CA THR A 18 -1.62 5.13 4.70
C THR A 18 -0.13 4.89 4.97
N TRP A 19 0.63 4.59 3.92
CA TRP A 19 2.08 4.42 4.01
C TRP A 19 2.75 5.72 4.49
N PHE A 20 2.39 6.87 3.91
CA PHE A 20 2.96 8.17 4.26
C PHE A 20 2.72 8.53 5.73
N ILE A 21 1.48 8.36 6.21
CA ILE A 21 1.12 8.64 7.62
C ILE A 21 1.87 7.70 8.56
N THR A 22 1.94 6.41 8.23
CA THR A 22 2.60 5.40 9.08
C THR A 22 4.10 5.65 9.19
N THR A 23 4.76 5.88 8.04
CA THR A 23 6.19 6.19 7.98
C THR A 23 6.50 7.51 8.67
N GLY A 24 5.70 8.56 8.42
CA GLY A 24 5.84 9.86 9.06
C GLY A 24 5.67 9.80 10.58
N ALA A 25 4.68 9.07 11.09
CA ALA A 25 4.47 8.88 12.52
C ALA A 25 5.64 8.13 13.18
N ALA A 26 6.17 7.10 12.51
CA ALA A 26 7.35 6.37 12.98
C ALA A 26 8.61 7.27 12.98
N PHE A 27 8.81 8.08 11.93
CA PHE A 27 9.91 9.03 11.86
C PHE A 27 9.82 10.10 12.97
N PHE A 28 8.61 10.60 13.22
CA PHE A 28 8.38 11.54 14.31
C PHE A 28 8.73 10.92 15.67
N ARG A 29 8.34 9.66 15.90
CA ARG A 29 8.72 8.94 17.12
C ARG A 29 10.23 8.81 17.27
N VAL A 30 10.94 8.42 16.21
CA VAL A 30 12.41 8.32 16.22
C VAL A 30 13.07 9.68 16.47
N SER A 31 12.52 10.76 15.90
CA SER A 31 13.06 12.12 16.10
C SER A 31 13.01 12.59 17.56
N ARG A 32 12.06 12.04 18.34
CA ARG A 32 11.86 12.34 19.77
C ARG A 32 12.75 11.48 20.68
N GLN A 33 13.41 10.46 20.15
CA GLN A 33 14.26 9.56 20.94
C GLN A 33 15.70 10.08 21.02
N PRO A 34 16.39 9.93 22.16
CA PRO A 34 17.73 10.45 22.38
C PRO A 34 18.81 9.55 21.73
N TYR A 35 18.64 9.22 20.45
CA TYR A 35 19.64 8.48 19.68
C TYR A 35 20.73 9.40 19.16
N SER A 36 21.94 8.84 19.05
CA SER A 36 23.03 9.43 18.28
C SER A 36 22.64 9.57 16.81
N LEU A 37 23.31 10.48 16.09
CA LEU A 37 22.99 10.77 14.70
C LEU A 37 23.12 9.54 13.78
N SER A 38 24.13 8.69 14.01
CA SER A 38 24.33 7.45 13.23
C SER A 38 23.18 6.47 13.43
N ILE A 39 22.84 6.17 14.69
CA ILE A 39 21.74 5.25 15.02
C ILE A 39 20.42 5.80 14.48
N ARG A 40 20.19 7.11 14.59
CA ARG A 40 18.97 7.74 14.07
C ARG A 40 18.83 7.58 12.55
N ALA A 41 19.92 7.73 11.81
CA ALA A 41 19.94 7.51 10.36
C ALA A 41 19.62 6.05 10.01
N GLU A 42 20.23 5.09 10.71
CA GLU A 42 19.95 3.65 10.54
C GLU A 42 18.48 3.31 10.84
N GLN A 43 17.89 3.94 11.86
CA GLN A 43 16.47 3.77 12.19
C GLN A 43 15.56 4.32 11.09
N TYR A 44 15.83 5.52 10.57
CA TYR A 44 15.05 6.07 9.46
C TYR A 44 15.12 5.18 8.22
N GLU A 45 16.32 4.69 7.89
CA GLU A 45 16.53 3.81 6.75
C GLU A 45 15.78 2.49 6.93
N THR A 46 15.85 1.87 8.10
CA THR A 46 15.17 0.62 8.42
C THR A 46 13.65 0.78 8.34
N ILE A 47 13.11 1.83 8.95
CA ILE A 47 11.67 2.13 8.93
C ILE A 47 11.21 2.37 7.49
N PHE A 48 11.94 3.17 6.72
CA PHE A 48 11.59 3.46 5.34
C PHE A 48 11.58 2.20 4.48
N LYS A 49 12.64 1.38 4.57
CA LYS A 49 12.72 0.11 3.83
C LYS A 49 11.59 -0.84 4.20
N GLY A 50 11.36 -1.04 5.50
CA GLY A 50 10.33 -1.94 6.00
C GLY A 50 8.92 -1.53 5.56
N THR A 51 8.56 -0.26 5.80
CA THR A 51 7.24 0.27 5.42
C THR A 51 7.02 0.25 3.90
N SER A 52 8.04 0.60 3.12
CA SER A 52 7.96 0.59 1.65
C SER A 52 7.82 -0.82 1.08
N LEU A 53 8.54 -1.80 1.64
CA LEU A 53 8.39 -3.21 1.26
C LEU A 53 6.98 -3.71 1.56
N THR A 54 6.45 -3.42 2.75
CA THR A 54 5.07 -3.78 3.11
C THR A 54 4.06 -3.15 2.16
N ALA A 55 4.19 -1.86 1.84
CA ALA A 55 3.30 -1.19 0.89
C ALA A 55 3.38 -1.80 -0.52
N ALA A 56 4.57 -2.14 -1.00
CA ALA A 56 4.76 -2.79 -2.29
C ALA A 56 4.05 -4.16 -2.34
N LEU A 57 4.21 -4.99 -1.30
CA LEU A 57 3.53 -6.29 -1.22
C LEU A 57 2.00 -6.16 -1.19
N ILE A 58 1.47 -5.18 -0.45
CA ILE A 58 0.04 -4.88 -0.45
C ILE A 58 -0.42 -4.44 -1.84
N GLY A 59 0.34 -3.58 -2.51
CA GLY A 59 0.04 -3.12 -3.87
C GLY A 59 -0.02 -4.25 -4.90
N ILE A 60 0.92 -5.20 -4.84
CA ILE A 60 0.93 -6.41 -5.67
C ILE A 60 -0.33 -7.25 -5.40
N GLY A 61 -0.63 -7.52 -4.12
CA GLY A 61 -1.81 -8.30 -3.73
C GLY A 61 -3.14 -7.66 -4.17
N LEU A 62 -3.24 -6.32 -4.13
CA LEU A 62 -4.39 -5.59 -4.65
C LEU A 62 -4.54 -5.75 -6.17
N ASN A 63 -3.42 -5.71 -6.92
CA ASN A 63 -3.43 -5.86 -8.37
C ASN A 63 -3.87 -7.28 -8.80
N GLU A 64 -3.34 -8.32 -8.16
CA GLU A 64 -3.71 -9.72 -8.46
C GLU A 64 -5.19 -10.02 -8.23
N ARG A 65 -5.80 -9.43 -7.19
CA ARG A 65 -7.23 -9.59 -6.90
C ARG A 65 -8.11 -8.99 -7.99
N LEU A 66 -7.67 -7.89 -8.61
CA LEU A 66 -8.39 -7.24 -9.71
C LEU A 66 -8.26 -8.02 -11.02
N GLY A 67 -7.06 -8.51 -11.34
CA GLY A 67 -6.86 -9.38 -12.50
C GLY A 67 -7.72 -10.65 -12.42
N ARG A 68 -7.86 -11.24 -11.23
CA ARG A 68 -8.79 -12.36 -11.00
C ARG A 68 -10.25 -11.98 -11.17
N ARG A 69 -10.70 -10.83 -10.64
CA ARG A 69 -12.10 -10.38 -10.82
C ARG A 69 -12.44 -10.14 -12.30
N GLN A 70 -11.58 -9.44 -13.05
CA GLN A 70 -11.81 -9.20 -14.47
C GLN A 70 -11.81 -10.50 -15.31
N SER A 71 -10.98 -11.47 -14.96
CA SER A 71 -10.93 -12.77 -15.64
C SER A 71 -12.20 -13.60 -15.40
N VAL A 72 -12.73 -13.61 -14.17
CA VAL A 72 -14.00 -14.29 -13.83
C VAL A 72 -15.18 -13.64 -14.54
N GLU A 73 -15.21 -12.30 -14.60
CA GLU A 73 -16.28 -11.56 -15.26
C GLU A 73 -16.27 -11.76 -16.79
N ARG A 74 -15.08 -11.81 -17.41
CA ARG A 74 -14.93 -12.25 -18.81
C ARG A 74 -15.47 -13.66 -19.01
N ARG A 75 -15.07 -14.65 -18.21
CA ARG A 75 -15.54 -16.04 -18.39
C ARG A 75 -17.06 -16.19 -18.25
N ARG A 76 -17.69 -15.43 -17.36
CA ARG A 76 -19.16 -15.42 -17.23
C ARG A 76 -19.87 -14.82 -18.43
N GLY A 77 -19.31 -13.78 -19.05
CA GLY A 77 -19.84 -13.21 -20.30
C GLY A 77 -19.79 -14.17 -21.49
N TRP A 78 -18.83 -15.11 -21.51
CA TRP A 78 -18.73 -16.14 -22.57
C TRP A 78 -19.65 -17.34 -22.37
N MET A 79 -20.12 -17.61 -21.14
CA MET A 79 -21.06 -18.70 -20.85
C MET A 79 -22.53 -18.26 -20.90
N GLY A 80 -22.79 -16.95 -21.10
CA GLY A 80 -24.14 -16.37 -21.18
C GLY A 80 -24.59 -16.02 -22.60
N VAL A 81 -23.89 -16.50 -23.63
CA VAL A 81 -24.26 -16.40 -25.05
C VAL A 81 -24.56 -17.79 -25.59
#